data_AF-A0A9N8GTV7-F1
#
_entry.id   AF-A0A9N8GTV7-F1
#
_cell.length_a   1.000
_cell.length_b   1.000
_cell.length_c   1.000
_cell.angle_alpha   90.00
_cell.angle_beta   90.00
_cell.angle_gamma   90.00
#
_symmetry.space_group_name_H-M   'P 1'
#
loop_
_entity.id
_entity.type
_entity.pdbx_description
1 polymer ?
#
loop_
_entity_poly.entity_id
_entity_poly.type
_entity_poly.pdbx_seq_one_letter_code
_entity_poly.pdbx_strand_id
1 'polypeptide(L)'
;MRRFLTTLMILLVVLVAGFSALVLLVNPNDFRAYMVKQVAVRSGYQLQLDGPLRWHVWPQLSILSGRMALTAEGASEPLIRADNMRLDVALWPLLSHQLSVKQVMLKGAVIQLTPQTEAVRGQDAPVAPKDNTLPDLAEDKGWSFDIARLRVADSVLVFQHEDDEQVTVRDIRLEMEQDSQHRGTFDFSGRVNRDQRDLALSFNGTVDASDYPHNLSANIEQLSWQLQGADLPSQGIKGEGQLQAQWLEEKKQLAFSQIHLTANDSSLAGQAQVSLLDKPGWLVDLKFGQLNLDNLIVQRDAVAATNGEVQQGQNQSTLARPVIASQVDAVSYQGLKGFSADITLQADKVLWRKMAFENVSAKINNQFGLMNIAQLEGKSNGGRVSLPGTLDARKDAPRAVFHPRLEGVEIGAILKAFNYPIALTGKLSLAGDFSGSDIDAQAFRHSWQGQAHVEMSDTRMEGMNFQQMIQQAVERSGGDVKSQQNLDNVTRLDRFVTDMTLDNGEVTLDNMAGESAMLALTGKGTLDLVKQNCDTLFNIRVLGGWDGESKLIKFLKATPVPLRVYGQWQALNYNLQVDQLLRKHLQDEAKRRLNDWADRNKDSRNGKDVKKLLDKL
;
A
#
# COMPACT_ATOMS: atom_id res chain seq x y z
N MET A 1 23.55 -70.28 3.74
CA MET A 1 23.39 -69.45 2.53
C MET A 1 22.60 -70.10 1.40
N ARG A 2 22.97 -71.29 0.87
CA ARG A 2 22.25 -71.90 -0.28
C ARG A 2 20.73 -72.06 -0.09
N ARG A 3 20.27 -72.60 1.05
CA ARG A 3 18.83 -72.82 1.31
C ARG A 3 18.01 -71.53 1.34
N PHE A 4 18.56 -70.46 1.93
CA PHE A 4 17.96 -69.13 1.96
C PHE A 4 17.87 -68.50 0.55
N LEU A 5 18.91 -68.68 -0.27
CA LEU A 5 18.92 -68.19 -1.65
C LEU A 5 17.86 -68.90 -2.51
N THR A 6 17.70 -70.21 -2.35
CA THR A 6 16.66 -70.99 -3.05
C THR A 6 15.24 -70.61 -2.62
N THR A 7 14.97 -70.40 -1.33
CA THR A 7 13.64 -69.91 -0.89
C THR A 7 13.36 -68.51 -1.44
N LEU A 8 14.36 -67.63 -1.47
CA LEU A 8 14.20 -66.30 -2.06
C LEU A 8 13.91 -66.38 -3.57
N MET A 9 14.61 -67.25 -4.30
CA MET A 9 14.38 -67.49 -5.72
C MET A 9 12.98 -68.07 -6.01
N ILE A 10 12.54 -69.05 -5.21
CA ILE A 10 11.19 -69.62 -5.33
C ILE A 10 10.12 -68.55 -5.05
N LEU A 11 10.30 -67.75 -3.99
CA LEU A 11 9.38 -66.65 -3.67
C LEU A 11 9.31 -65.62 -4.82
N LEU A 12 10.47 -65.27 -5.40
CA LEU A 12 10.55 -64.35 -6.53
C LEU A 12 9.83 -64.92 -7.75
N VAL A 13 10.06 -66.20 -8.08
CA VAL A 13 9.38 -66.87 -9.20
C VAL A 13 7.87 -66.93 -8.97
N VAL A 14 7.41 -67.24 -7.75
CA VAL A 14 5.97 -67.25 -7.40
C VAL A 14 5.36 -65.85 -7.51
N LEU A 15 6.05 -64.81 -7.06
CA LEU A 15 5.62 -63.43 -7.23
C LEU A 15 5.51 -63.04 -8.70
N VAL A 16 6.55 -63.32 -9.49
CA VAL A 16 6.56 -63.02 -10.94
C VAL A 16 5.46 -63.79 -11.68
N ALA A 17 5.26 -65.07 -11.36
CA ALA A 17 4.20 -65.89 -11.94
C ALA A 17 2.80 -65.37 -11.54
N GLY A 18 2.61 -65.01 -10.27
CA GLY A 18 1.36 -64.44 -9.77
C GLY A 18 0.99 -63.11 -10.43
N PHE A 19 1.95 -62.18 -10.56
CA PHE A 19 1.74 -60.93 -11.29
C PHE A 19 1.49 -61.15 -12.78
N SER A 20 2.20 -62.10 -13.40
CA SER A 20 1.98 -62.45 -14.81
C SER A 20 0.58 -63.01 -15.04
N ALA A 21 0.10 -63.86 -14.13
CA ALA A 21 -1.27 -64.40 -14.17
C ALA A 21 -2.31 -63.29 -14.01
N LEU A 22 -2.11 -62.34 -13.09
CA LEU A 22 -3.00 -61.18 -12.90
C LEU A 22 -3.13 -60.34 -14.18
N VAL A 23 -2.01 -60.01 -14.83
CA VAL A 23 -1.99 -59.21 -16.06
C VAL A 23 -2.67 -59.95 -17.24
N LEU A 24 -2.62 -61.29 -17.26
CA LEU A 24 -3.26 -62.10 -18.29
C LEU A 24 -4.76 -62.33 -18.03
N LEU A 25 -5.19 -62.45 -16.78
CA LEU A 25 -6.59 -62.72 -16.43
C LEU A 25 -7.46 -61.47 -16.40
N VAL A 26 -6.90 -60.31 -16.02
CA VAL A 26 -7.67 -59.08 -15.80
C VAL A 26 -7.24 -58.01 -16.80
N ASN A 27 -8.11 -57.67 -17.76
CA ASN A 27 -7.82 -56.61 -18.73
C ASN A 27 -8.13 -55.23 -18.13
N PRO A 28 -7.17 -54.29 -18.06
CA PRO A 28 -7.41 -52.98 -17.46
C PRO A 28 -8.44 -52.15 -18.26
N ASN A 29 -8.66 -52.48 -19.54
CA ASN A 29 -9.63 -51.77 -20.39
C ASN A 29 -11.09 -52.10 -20.04
N ASP A 30 -11.36 -53.20 -19.33
CA ASP A 30 -12.72 -53.55 -18.89
C ASP A 30 -13.23 -52.55 -17.84
N PHE A 31 -12.32 -51.93 -17.08
CA PHE A 31 -12.66 -50.89 -16.09
C PHE A 31 -12.92 -49.51 -16.70
N ARG A 32 -12.63 -49.29 -18.00
CA ARG A 32 -12.81 -47.96 -18.63
C ARG A 32 -14.25 -47.49 -18.54
N ALA A 33 -15.19 -48.32 -19.02
CA ALA A 33 -16.61 -47.98 -19.03
C ALA A 33 -17.14 -47.75 -17.60
N TYR A 34 -16.64 -48.53 -16.64
CA TYR A 34 -16.95 -48.37 -15.23
C TYR A 34 -16.48 -47.01 -14.70
N MET A 35 -15.23 -46.62 -14.92
CA MET A 35 -14.69 -45.32 -14.48
C MET A 35 -15.45 -44.15 -15.09
N VAL A 36 -15.67 -44.17 -16.40
CA VAL A 36 -16.39 -43.10 -17.10
C VAL A 36 -17.80 -42.94 -16.54
N LYS A 37 -18.52 -44.06 -16.34
CA LYS A 37 -19.86 -44.04 -15.74
C LYS A 37 -19.85 -43.53 -14.30
N GLN A 38 -18.93 -43.99 -13.46
CA GLN A 38 -18.86 -43.58 -12.06
C GLN A 38 -18.52 -42.09 -11.93
N VAL A 39 -17.59 -41.57 -12.73
CA VAL A 39 -17.26 -40.14 -12.74
C VAL A 39 -18.46 -39.30 -13.18
N ALA A 40 -19.15 -39.70 -14.26
CA ALA A 40 -20.35 -38.99 -14.71
C ALA A 40 -21.47 -38.99 -13.64
N VAL A 41 -21.76 -40.13 -13.02
CA VAL A 41 -22.82 -40.25 -12.01
C VAL A 41 -22.50 -39.46 -10.74
N ARG A 42 -21.24 -39.48 -10.28
CA ARG A 42 -20.86 -38.89 -8.98
C ARG A 42 -20.47 -37.43 -9.06
N SER A 43 -19.91 -36.99 -10.18
CA SER A 43 -19.37 -35.62 -10.32
C SER A 43 -20.15 -34.76 -11.32
N GLY A 44 -20.99 -35.34 -12.17
CA GLY A 44 -21.61 -34.64 -13.29
C GLY A 44 -20.66 -34.37 -14.47
N TYR A 45 -19.39 -34.75 -14.37
CA TYR A 45 -18.41 -34.56 -15.44
C TYR A 45 -18.26 -35.78 -16.34
N GLN A 46 -18.10 -35.54 -17.62
CA GLN A 46 -17.79 -36.56 -18.61
C GLN A 46 -16.29 -36.81 -18.67
N LEU A 47 -15.87 -38.00 -18.23
CA LEU A 47 -14.48 -38.46 -18.35
C LEU A 47 -14.25 -39.11 -19.71
N GLN A 48 -13.28 -38.59 -20.46
CA GLN A 48 -12.74 -39.21 -21.66
C GLN A 48 -11.31 -39.69 -21.39
N LEU A 49 -11.03 -40.94 -21.77
CA LEU A 49 -9.70 -41.55 -21.66
C LEU A 49 -9.25 -41.95 -23.06
N ASP A 50 -8.15 -41.39 -23.55
CA ASP A 50 -7.60 -41.66 -24.87
C ASP A 50 -6.52 -42.75 -24.83
N GLY A 51 -6.55 -43.64 -25.83
CA GLY A 51 -5.61 -44.76 -25.94
C GLY A 51 -5.88 -45.91 -24.95
N PRO A 52 -5.13 -47.01 -25.02
CA PRO A 52 -5.35 -48.19 -24.18
C PRO A 52 -4.86 -47.98 -22.74
N LEU A 53 -5.62 -48.50 -21.77
CA LEU A 53 -5.19 -48.60 -20.37
C LEU A 53 -4.15 -49.71 -20.24
N ARG A 54 -3.12 -49.47 -19.42
CA ARG A 54 -2.00 -50.42 -19.22
C ARG A 54 -1.80 -50.70 -17.75
N TRP A 55 -1.51 -51.96 -17.43
CA TRP A 55 -1.05 -52.33 -16.09
C TRP A 55 0.40 -51.90 -15.86
N HIS A 56 0.67 -51.49 -14.63
CA HIS A 56 2.00 -51.29 -14.10
C HIS A 56 2.05 -51.92 -12.71
N VAL A 57 2.89 -52.93 -12.52
CA VAL A 57 2.82 -53.84 -11.35
C VAL A 57 3.92 -53.61 -10.31
N TRP A 58 4.87 -52.69 -10.56
CA TRP A 58 6.00 -52.42 -9.66
C TRP A 58 6.41 -50.95 -9.68
N PRO A 59 6.60 -50.26 -8.53
CA PRO A 59 6.64 -50.80 -7.15
C PRO A 59 5.26 -51.04 -6.50
N GLN A 60 4.17 -50.59 -7.12
CA GLN A 60 2.79 -50.83 -6.69
C GLN A 60 1.91 -51.09 -7.91
N LEU A 61 0.79 -51.78 -7.71
CA LEU A 61 -0.17 -52.10 -8.76
C LEU A 61 -0.97 -50.86 -9.18
N SER A 62 -0.87 -50.49 -10.44
CA SER A 62 -1.44 -49.26 -10.98
C SER A 62 -1.98 -49.43 -12.39
N ILE A 63 -3.00 -48.65 -12.73
CA ILE A 63 -3.50 -48.47 -14.09
C ILE A 63 -2.92 -47.16 -14.63
N LEU A 64 -2.22 -47.24 -15.77
CA LEU A 64 -1.74 -46.10 -16.52
C LEU A 64 -2.70 -45.81 -17.67
N SER A 65 -3.13 -44.55 -17.75
CA SER A 65 -3.87 -43.99 -18.88
C SER A 65 -3.00 -42.94 -19.57
N GLY A 66 -3.15 -42.81 -20.89
CA GLY A 66 -2.56 -41.72 -21.65
C GLY A 66 -3.32 -40.42 -21.41
N ARG A 67 -3.60 -39.70 -22.51
CA ARG A 67 -4.35 -38.44 -22.43
C ARG A 67 -5.74 -38.66 -21.86
N MET A 68 -6.18 -37.75 -21.01
CA MET A 68 -7.54 -37.73 -20.48
C MET A 68 -8.13 -36.33 -20.58
N ALA A 69 -9.45 -36.26 -20.69
CA ALA A 69 -10.20 -35.02 -20.60
C ALA A 69 -11.40 -35.19 -19.65
N LEU A 70 -11.68 -34.17 -18.84
CA LEU A 70 -12.84 -34.09 -17.97
C LEU A 70 -13.64 -32.86 -18.37
N THR A 71 -14.88 -33.07 -18.81
CA THR A 71 -15.72 -32.00 -19.37
C THR A 71 -16.97 -31.83 -18.53
N ALA A 72 -17.31 -30.60 -18.14
CA ALA A 72 -18.57 -30.33 -17.47
C ALA A 72 -19.75 -30.56 -18.42
N GLU A 73 -20.93 -30.84 -17.88
CA GLU A 73 -22.12 -31.01 -18.71
C GLU A 73 -22.44 -29.73 -19.50
N GLY A 74 -22.59 -29.87 -20.82
CA GLY A 74 -22.90 -28.75 -21.72
C GLY A 74 -21.73 -27.79 -22.03
N ALA A 75 -20.56 -27.99 -21.42
CA ALA A 75 -19.39 -27.14 -21.66
C ALA A 75 -18.81 -27.35 -23.07
N SER A 76 -18.30 -26.27 -23.66
CA SER A 76 -17.66 -26.30 -24.99
C SER A 76 -16.20 -26.77 -24.94
N GLU A 77 -15.55 -26.62 -23.79
CA GLU A 77 -14.18 -27.07 -23.54
C GLU A 77 -14.08 -27.93 -22.28
N PRO A 78 -13.16 -28.92 -22.23
CA PRO A 78 -12.90 -29.70 -21.02
C PRO A 78 -12.21 -28.86 -19.93
N LEU A 79 -12.74 -28.98 -18.71
CA LEU A 79 -12.20 -28.39 -17.48
C LEU A 79 -10.78 -28.88 -17.18
N ILE A 80 -10.52 -30.18 -17.35
CA ILE A 80 -9.22 -30.78 -17.07
C ILE A 80 -8.78 -31.56 -18.30
N ARG A 81 -7.57 -31.28 -18.79
CA ARG A 81 -6.85 -32.15 -19.73
C ARG A 81 -5.59 -32.63 -19.03
N ALA A 82 -5.20 -33.89 -19.13
CA ALA A 82 -3.91 -34.34 -18.59
C ALA A 82 -3.21 -35.30 -19.56
N ASP A 83 -1.89 -35.19 -19.64
CA ASP A 83 -1.08 -36.02 -20.54
C ASP A 83 -1.03 -37.48 -20.10
N ASN A 84 -0.93 -37.69 -18.78
CA ASN A 84 -0.87 -39.02 -18.19
C ASN A 84 -1.63 -39.04 -16.87
N MET A 85 -2.36 -40.13 -16.66
CA MET A 85 -3.00 -40.44 -15.39
C MET A 85 -2.50 -41.80 -14.90
N ARG A 86 -2.17 -41.88 -13.62
CA ARG A 86 -1.86 -43.13 -12.92
C ARG A 86 -2.83 -43.29 -11.77
N LEU A 87 -3.51 -44.42 -11.74
CA LEU A 87 -4.40 -44.82 -10.65
C LEU A 87 -3.74 -45.97 -9.91
N ASP A 88 -3.34 -45.77 -8.66
CA ASP A 88 -2.87 -46.87 -7.83
C ASP A 88 -4.07 -47.58 -7.23
N VAL A 89 -4.11 -48.91 -7.37
CA VAL A 89 -5.31 -49.70 -7.09
C VAL A 89 -5.01 -50.84 -6.12
N ALA A 90 -6.00 -51.23 -5.33
CA ALA A 90 -5.89 -52.39 -4.45
C ALA A 90 -5.97 -53.71 -5.23
N LEU A 91 -5.13 -54.69 -4.88
CA LEU A 91 -5.11 -56.01 -5.56
C LEU A 91 -6.37 -56.84 -5.30
N TRP A 92 -6.79 -56.98 -4.03
CA TRP A 92 -7.88 -57.89 -3.65
C TRP A 92 -9.23 -57.58 -4.30
N PRO A 93 -9.69 -56.31 -4.36
CA PRO A 93 -10.96 -55.97 -5.01
C PRO A 93 -11.00 -56.28 -6.52
N LEU A 94 -9.85 -56.27 -7.19
CA LEU A 94 -9.77 -56.55 -8.63
C LEU A 94 -10.15 -57.99 -8.99
N LEU A 95 -9.87 -58.95 -8.09
CA LEU A 95 -10.31 -60.35 -8.28
C LEU A 95 -11.83 -60.49 -8.28
N SER A 96 -12.52 -59.55 -7.61
CA SER A 96 -13.98 -59.44 -7.59
C SER A 96 -14.53 -58.43 -8.61
N HIS A 97 -13.72 -58.01 -9.59
CA HIS A 97 -14.08 -57.00 -10.60
C HIS A 97 -14.47 -55.62 -10.02
N GLN A 98 -13.95 -55.26 -8.85
CA GLN A 98 -14.17 -53.96 -8.21
C GLN A 98 -12.90 -53.09 -8.29
N LEU A 99 -13.05 -51.83 -8.69
CA LEU A 99 -11.95 -50.87 -8.75
C LEU A 99 -11.92 -50.05 -7.45
N SER A 100 -10.87 -50.21 -6.65
CA SER A 100 -10.60 -49.39 -5.46
C SER A 100 -9.33 -48.59 -5.70
N VAL A 101 -9.50 -47.28 -5.91
CA VAL A 101 -8.40 -46.34 -6.19
C VAL A 101 -7.87 -45.79 -4.87
N LYS A 102 -6.59 -46.04 -4.59
CA LYS A 102 -5.89 -45.52 -3.40
C LYS A 102 -5.21 -44.19 -3.67
N GLN A 103 -4.70 -44.01 -4.89
CA GLN A 103 -4.01 -42.80 -5.29
C GLN A 103 -4.36 -42.43 -6.72
N VAL A 104 -4.57 -41.14 -6.95
CA VAL A 104 -4.66 -40.54 -8.27
C VAL A 104 -3.44 -39.68 -8.49
N MET A 105 -2.70 -39.95 -9.56
CA MET A 105 -1.60 -39.11 -10.01
C MET A 105 -1.90 -38.56 -11.40
N LEU A 106 -1.88 -37.24 -11.52
CA LEU A 106 -2.01 -36.51 -12.78
C LEU A 106 -0.69 -35.83 -13.09
N LYS A 107 -0.16 -36.05 -14.29
CA LYS A 107 1.04 -35.37 -14.78
C LYS A 107 0.70 -34.54 -16.02
N GLY A 108 1.19 -33.30 -16.05
CA GLY A 108 0.94 -32.39 -17.18
C GLY A 108 -0.54 -32.03 -17.28
N ALA A 109 -1.21 -31.82 -16.15
CA ALA A 109 -2.62 -31.44 -16.16
C ALA A 109 -2.75 -29.96 -16.50
N VAL A 110 -3.59 -29.64 -17.48
CA VAL A 110 -4.06 -28.30 -17.80
C VAL A 110 -5.48 -28.19 -17.25
N ILE A 111 -5.62 -27.46 -16.16
CA ILE A 111 -6.89 -27.16 -15.51
C ILE A 111 -7.33 -25.78 -16.00
N GLN A 112 -8.52 -25.68 -16.59
CA GLN A 112 -9.08 -24.45 -17.12
C GLN A 112 -10.35 -24.12 -16.34
N LEU A 113 -10.35 -22.99 -15.64
CA LEU A 113 -11.49 -22.40 -14.96
C LEU A 113 -11.88 -21.15 -15.75
N THR A 114 -12.56 -21.35 -16.87
CA THR A 114 -13.01 -20.28 -17.77
C THR A 114 -14.50 -20.45 -18.09
N PRO A 115 -15.22 -19.40 -18.56
CA PRO A 115 -16.64 -19.51 -18.87
C PRO A 115 -16.98 -20.64 -19.87
N GLN A 116 -16.04 -20.99 -20.76
CA GLN A 116 -16.21 -22.05 -21.76
C GLN A 116 -16.18 -23.48 -21.17
N THR A 117 -15.64 -23.62 -19.96
CA THR A 117 -15.49 -24.88 -19.20
C THR A 117 -16.56 -25.08 -18.13
N GLU A 118 -17.35 -24.02 -17.84
CA GLU A 118 -18.44 -24.09 -16.87
C GLU A 118 -19.60 -24.95 -17.38
N ALA A 119 -20.32 -25.57 -16.45
CA ALA A 119 -21.48 -26.36 -16.80
C ALA A 119 -22.59 -25.47 -17.37
N VAL A 120 -23.07 -25.78 -18.58
CA VAL A 120 -24.16 -25.05 -19.22
C VAL A 120 -25.46 -25.75 -18.91
N ARG A 121 -26.40 -25.06 -18.26
CA ARG A 121 -27.77 -25.58 -18.11
C ARG A 121 -28.45 -25.66 -19.47
N GLY A 122 -29.09 -26.79 -19.77
CA GLY A 122 -29.92 -26.95 -20.96
C GLY A 122 -31.07 -25.94 -21.00
N GLN A 123 -31.49 -25.52 -22.20
CA GLN A 123 -32.55 -24.52 -22.41
C GLN A 123 -33.90 -24.90 -21.80
N ASP A 124 -34.14 -26.20 -21.57
CA ASP A 124 -35.37 -26.76 -20.98
C ASP A 124 -35.22 -27.15 -19.49
N ALA A 125 -34.08 -26.80 -18.85
CA ALA A 125 -33.87 -27.10 -17.45
C ALA A 125 -34.79 -26.24 -16.56
N PRO A 126 -35.51 -26.83 -15.57
CA PRO A 126 -36.38 -26.08 -14.68
C PRO A 126 -35.64 -24.91 -14.02
N VAL A 127 -36.17 -23.69 -14.17
CA VAL A 127 -35.67 -22.50 -13.49
C VAL A 127 -36.17 -22.55 -12.05
N ALA A 128 -35.28 -22.81 -11.09
CA ALA A 128 -35.63 -22.70 -9.68
C ALA A 128 -36.06 -21.24 -9.36
N PRO A 129 -37.16 -21.02 -8.63
CA PRO A 129 -37.55 -19.69 -8.17
C PRO A 129 -36.41 -19.02 -7.40
N LYS A 130 -36.19 -17.72 -7.61
CA LYS A 130 -35.12 -16.95 -6.94
C LYS A 130 -35.29 -16.85 -5.41
N ASP A 131 -36.44 -17.23 -4.87
CA ASP A 131 -36.73 -17.31 -3.44
C ASP A 131 -37.16 -18.74 -3.08
N ASN A 132 -36.19 -19.63 -2.81
CA ASN A 132 -36.52 -20.91 -2.18
C ASN A 132 -36.47 -20.70 -0.65
N THR A 133 -37.64 -20.48 -0.03
CA THR A 133 -37.82 -20.42 1.44
C THR A 133 -38.03 -21.79 2.08
N LEU A 134 -37.85 -22.86 1.31
CA LEU A 134 -37.72 -24.22 1.83
C LEU A 134 -36.23 -24.51 2.00
N PRO A 135 -35.77 -25.07 3.14
CA PRO A 135 -34.42 -25.59 3.21
C PRO A 135 -34.28 -26.60 2.07
N ASP A 136 -33.32 -26.38 1.18
CA ASP A 136 -32.86 -27.41 0.27
C ASP A 136 -32.57 -28.63 1.16
N LEU A 137 -33.43 -29.64 1.07
CA LEU A 137 -33.07 -30.97 1.54
C LEU A 137 -31.89 -31.33 0.65
N ALA A 138 -30.69 -31.19 1.22
CA ALA A 138 -29.46 -31.72 0.66
C ALA A 138 -29.66 -33.23 0.55
N GLU A 139 -30.31 -33.68 -0.52
CA GLU A 139 -30.03 -35.00 -1.04
C GLU A 139 -28.55 -35.00 -1.32
N ASP A 140 -27.87 -35.79 -0.50
CA ASP A 140 -26.45 -36.10 -0.51
C ASP A 140 -25.96 -36.47 -1.92
N LYS A 141 -25.77 -35.44 -2.75
CA LYS A 141 -24.85 -35.43 -3.89
C LYS A 141 -23.49 -34.89 -3.41
N GLY A 142 -23.18 -35.14 -2.13
CA GLY A 142 -21.88 -34.90 -1.56
C GLY A 142 -20.86 -35.69 -2.33
N TRP A 143 -19.93 -34.97 -2.94
CA TRP A 143 -18.73 -35.54 -3.51
C TRP A 143 -17.96 -36.27 -2.38
N SER A 144 -18.05 -37.60 -2.28
CA SER A 144 -17.20 -38.36 -1.35
C SER A 144 -15.80 -38.45 -1.95
N PHE A 145 -14.87 -37.69 -1.39
CA PHE A 145 -13.45 -37.74 -1.75
C PHE A 145 -12.82 -38.99 -1.11
N ASP A 146 -13.20 -40.18 -1.58
CA ASP A 146 -12.62 -41.48 -1.17
C ASP A 146 -11.22 -41.73 -1.78
N ILE A 147 -10.54 -40.68 -2.24
CA ILE A 147 -9.19 -40.75 -2.78
C ILE A 147 -8.23 -40.49 -1.61
N ALA A 148 -7.60 -41.54 -1.10
CA ALA A 148 -6.67 -41.41 0.02
C ALA A 148 -5.43 -40.57 -0.32
N ARG A 149 -5.02 -40.52 -1.60
CA ARG A 149 -3.86 -39.72 -2.04
C ARG A 149 -4.07 -39.07 -3.40
N LEU A 150 -3.82 -37.78 -3.51
CA LEU A 150 -3.84 -37.04 -4.77
C LEU A 150 -2.45 -36.45 -5.03
N ARG A 151 -1.93 -36.71 -6.24
CA ARG A 151 -0.68 -36.14 -6.72
C ARG A 151 -0.90 -35.43 -8.04
N VAL A 152 -0.55 -34.15 -8.10
CA VAL A 152 -0.54 -33.36 -9.32
C VAL A 152 0.88 -32.88 -9.55
N ALA A 153 1.41 -33.12 -10.75
CA ALA A 153 2.79 -32.76 -11.07
C ALA A 153 2.92 -32.12 -12.45
N ASP A 154 3.76 -31.09 -12.54
CA ASP A 154 4.08 -30.36 -13.77
C ASP A 154 2.82 -29.82 -14.46
N SER A 155 1.88 -29.32 -13.65
CA SER A 155 0.55 -28.91 -14.10
C SER A 155 0.41 -27.39 -14.20
N VAL A 156 -0.61 -26.96 -14.94
CA VAL A 156 -0.95 -25.56 -15.16
C VAL A 156 -2.42 -25.37 -14.83
N LEU A 157 -2.72 -24.33 -14.05
CA LEU A 157 -4.06 -23.82 -13.85
C LEU A 157 -4.20 -22.51 -14.64
N VAL A 158 -5.27 -22.43 -15.40
CA VAL A 158 -5.71 -21.25 -16.12
C VAL A 158 -7.03 -20.84 -15.49
N PHE A 159 -7.13 -19.60 -15.02
CA PHE A 159 -8.35 -19.05 -14.47
C PHE A 159 -8.70 -17.74 -15.18
N GLN A 160 -9.97 -17.59 -15.55
CA GLN A 160 -10.53 -16.38 -16.12
C GLN A 160 -11.98 -16.24 -15.65
N HIS A 161 -12.34 -15.10 -15.08
CA HIS A 161 -13.71 -14.81 -14.67
C HIS A 161 -14.32 -13.81 -15.65
N GLU A 162 -15.42 -14.16 -16.31
CA GLU A 162 -16.10 -13.30 -17.29
C GLU A 162 -15.14 -12.69 -18.34
N ASP A 163 -15.07 -11.36 -18.39
CA ASP A 163 -14.23 -10.58 -19.31
C ASP A 163 -12.86 -10.20 -18.71
N ASP A 164 -12.50 -10.74 -17.54
CA ASP A 164 -11.20 -10.46 -16.90
C ASP A 164 -10.02 -11.06 -17.68
N GLU A 165 -8.82 -10.57 -17.35
CA GLU A 165 -7.57 -11.13 -17.85
C GLU A 165 -7.33 -12.54 -17.30
N GLN A 166 -6.86 -13.42 -18.18
CA GLN A 166 -6.50 -14.79 -17.84
C GLN A 166 -5.28 -14.81 -16.89
N VAL A 167 -5.44 -15.43 -15.73
CA VAL A 167 -4.36 -15.70 -14.79
C VAL A 167 -3.87 -17.13 -14.98
N THR A 168 -2.56 -17.30 -15.11
CA THR A 168 -1.94 -18.62 -15.26
C THR A 168 -1.06 -18.94 -14.05
N VAL A 169 -1.34 -20.07 -13.41
CA VAL A 169 -0.48 -20.70 -12.40
C VAL A 169 0.23 -21.88 -13.04
N ARG A 170 1.55 -21.87 -13.03
CA ARG A 170 2.42 -22.87 -13.65
C ARG A 170 3.19 -23.63 -12.59
N ASP A 171 3.88 -24.68 -13.05
CA ASP A 171 4.75 -25.50 -12.23
C ASP A 171 4.04 -26.07 -10.99
N ILE A 172 2.73 -26.35 -11.12
CA ILE A 172 1.91 -26.81 -10.00
C ILE A 172 2.38 -28.21 -9.59
N ARG A 173 2.74 -28.30 -8.32
CA ARG A 173 2.93 -29.55 -7.59
C ARG A 173 1.98 -29.54 -6.42
N LEU A 174 1.19 -30.60 -6.31
CA LEU A 174 0.30 -30.85 -5.19
C LEU A 174 0.48 -32.29 -4.77
N GLU A 175 0.76 -32.51 -3.50
CA GLU A 175 0.72 -33.81 -2.86
C GLU A 175 -0.27 -33.71 -1.71
N MET A 176 -1.29 -34.54 -1.70
CA MET A 176 -2.31 -34.58 -0.66
C MET A 176 -2.49 -36.02 -0.23
N GLU A 177 -2.52 -36.25 1.08
CA GLU A 177 -2.82 -37.55 1.67
C GLU A 177 -3.91 -37.40 2.73
N GLN A 178 -4.83 -38.34 2.80
CA GLN A 178 -6.01 -38.30 3.67
C GLN A 178 -6.31 -39.69 4.25
N ASP A 179 -6.79 -39.72 5.49
CA ASP A 179 -7.26 -40.91 6.17
C ASP A 179 -8.75 -41.21 5.91
N SER A 180 -9.26 -42.26 6.55
CA SER A 180 -10.67 -42.67 6.45
C SER A 180 -11.65 -41.72 7.14
N GLN A 181 -11.18 -40.78 7.95
CA GLN A 181 -11.98 -39.75 8.62
C GLN A 181 -11.97 -38.43 7.85
N HIS A 182 -11.43 -38.40 6.63
CA HIS A 182 -11.25 -37.19 5.84
C HIS A 182 -10.31 -36.15 6.46
N ARG A 183 -9.32 -36.61 7.24
CA ARG A 183 -8.24 -35.77 7.76
C ARG A 183 -6.96 -36.05 7.01
N GLY A 184 -6.21 -35.01 6.68
CA GLY A 184 -5.10 -35.15 5.77
C GLY A 184 -4.02 -34.10 5.90
N THR A 185 -3.02 -34.26 5.06
CA THR A 185 -1.94 -33.31 4.84
C THR A 185 -1.92 -32.89 3.38
N PHE A 186 -1.41 -31.68 3.13
CA PHE A 186 -1.16 -31.20 1.78
C PHE A 186 0.22 -30.53 1.71
N ASP A 187 0.88 -30.67 0.57
CA ASP A 187 2.06 -29.92 0.15
C ASP A 187 1.78 -29.36 -1.24
N PHE A 188 1.94 -28.06 -1.39
CA PHE A 188 1.67 -27.35 -2.62
C PHE A 188 2.85 -26.44 -2.98
N SER A 189 3.17 -26.38 -4.27
CA SER A 189 4.01 -25.32 -4.83
C SER A 189 3.50 -24.92 -6.21
N GLY A 190 3.63 -23.64 -6.54
CA GLY A 190 3.29 -23.12 -7.87
C GLY A 190 3.88 -21.75 -8.12
N ARG A 191 3.80 -21.30 -9.37
CA ARG A 191 4.26 -19.99 -9.82
C ARG A 191 3.17 -19.29 -10.59
N VAL A 192 2.78 -18.10 -10.16
CA VAL A 192 1.84 -17.23 -10.87
C VAL A 192 2.62 -16.17 -11.62
N ASN A 193 2.34 -16.00 -12.91
CA ASN A 193 2.92 -14.91 -13.69
C ASN A 193 1.81 -13.99 -14.21
N ARG A 194 1.89 -12.69 -13.88
CA ARG A 194 0.93 -11.68 -14.33
C ARG A 194 1.59 -10.30 -14.40
N ASP A 195 1.37 -9.55 -15.48
CA ASP A 195 1.85 -8.16 -15.65
C ASP A 195 3.37 -7.99 -15.44
N GLN A 196 4.18 -8.91 -15.96
CA GLN A 196 5.63 -8.96 -15.72
C GLN A 196 6.01 -9.13 -14.23
N ARG A 197 5.09 -9.65 -13.41
CA ARG A 197 5.34 -10.04 -12.02
C ARG A 197 5.27 -11.55 -11.90
N ASP A 198 6.24 -12.11 -11.19
CA ASP A 198 6.37 -13.53 -10.90
C ASP A 198 6.18 -13.74 -9.40
N LEU A 199 5.15 -14.50 -9.02
CA LEU A 199 4.87 -14.92 -7.66
C LEU A 199 5.15 -16.42 -7.54
N ALA A 200 6.24 -16.79 -6.89
CA ALA A 200 6.45 -18.15 -6.41
C ALA A 200 5.75 -18.31 -5.05
N LEU A 201 5.02 -19.40 -4.89
CA LEU A 201 4.26 -19.74 -3.68
C LEU A 201 4.48 -21.21 -3.34
N SER A 202 4.77 -21.52 -2.10
CA SER A 202 4.70 -22.88 -1.58
C SER A 202 4.05 -22.91 -0.22
N PHE A 203 3.26 -23.93 0.07
CA PHE A 203 2.72 -24.12 1.39
C PHE A 203 2.46 -25.59 1.70
N ASN A 204 2.56 -25.94 2.98
CA ASN A 204 2.16 -27.24 3.47
C ASN A 204 1.36 -27.11 4.77
N GLY A 205 0.64 -28.16 5.12
CA GLY A 205 -0.20 -28.15 6.29
C GLY A 205 -1.13 -29.34 6.40
N THR A 206 -2.09 -29.22 7.31
CA THR A 206 -3.12 -30.23 7.56
C THR A 206 -4.49 -29.72 7.14
N VAL A 207 -5.35 -30.62 6.70
CA VAL A 207 -6.76 -30.33 6.39
C VAL A 207 -7.65 -31.28 7.19
N ASP A 208 -8.71 -30.74 7.80
CA ASP A 208 -9.80 -31.52 8.38
C ASP A 208 -11.07 -31.25 7.55
N ALA A 209 -11.45 -32.25 6.76
CA ALA A 209 -12.66 -32.29 5.94
C ALA A 209 -13.66 -33.34 6.46
N SER A 210 -13.56 -33.74 7.74
CA SER A 210 -14.42 -34.76 8.36
C SER A 210 -15.91 -34.40 8.36
N ASP A 211 -16.22 -33.10 8.31
CA ASP A 211 -17.57 -32.53 8.32
C ASP A 211 -17.86 -31.72 7.03
N TYR A 212 -17.15 -32.02 5.95
CA TYR A 212 -17.43 -31.42 4.65
C TYR A 212 -18.80 -31.91 4.12
N PRO A 213 -19.67 -31.04 3.56
CA PRO A 213 -19.41 -29.65 3.17
C PRO A 213 -19.65 -28.59 4.26
N HIS A 214 -20.19 -28.94 5.42
CA HIS A 214 -20.59 -27.97 6.44
C HIS A 214 -19.41 -27.18 7.02
N ASN A 215 -18.31 -27.86 7.31
CA ASN A 215 -17.10 -27.28 7.86
C ASN A 215 -15.86 -27.88 7.19
N LEU A 216 -14.95 -27.01 6.75
CA LEU A 216 -13.65 -27.39 6.23
C LEU A 216 -12.60 -26.51 6.90
N SER A 217 -11.63 -27.12 7.56
CA SER A 217 -10.53 -26.38 8.19
C SER A 217 -9.18 -26.79 7.64
N ALA A 218 -8.28 -25.83 7.46
CA ALA A 218 -6.92 -26.04 7.02
C ALA A 218 -5.97 -25.27 7.93
N ASN A 219 -4.94 -25.95 8.42
CA ASN A 219 -3.84 -25.34 9.16
C ASN A 219 -2.62 -25.32 8.26
N ILE A 220 -2.27 -24.14 7.75
CA ILE A 220 -1.08 -23.92 6.94
C ILE A 220 0.07 -23.67 7.90
N GLU A 221 0.95 -24.66 8.04
CA GLU A 221 2.05 -24.65 9.01
C GLU A 221 3.29 -23.96 8.45
N GLN A 222 3.52 -24.11 7.15
CA GLN A 222 4.59 -23.43 6.45
C GLN A 222 4.03 -22.84 5.16
N LEU A 223 4.14 -21.53 5.02
CA LEU A 223 3.87 -20.77 3.82
C LEU A 223 5.16 -20.04 3.46
N SER A 224 5.61 -20.14 2.21
CA SER A 224 6.69 -19.32 1.67
C SER A 224 6.24 -18.69 0.37
N TRP A 225 6.63 -17.43 0.16
CA TRP A 225 6.27 -16.71 -1.04
C TRP A 225 7.37 -15.74 -1.45
N GLN A 226 7.47 -15.53 -2.76
CA GLN A 226 8.41 -14.61 -3.34
C GLN A 226 7.80 -13.95 -4.57
N LEU A 227 7.64 -12.64 -4.51
CA LEU A 227 7.12 -11.78 -5.55
C LEU A 227 8.24 -10.92 -6.14
N GLN A 228 8.45 -10.99 -7.44
CA GLN A 228 9.43 -10.21 -8.17
C GLN A 228 8.83 -9.64 -9.46
N GLY A 229 9.42 -8.59 -10.01
CA GLY A 229 9.04 -8.07 -11.32
C GLY A 229 8.70 -6.58 -11.32
N ALA A 230 7.86 -6.17 -12.26
CA ALA A 230 7.51 -4.77 -12.49
C ALA A 230 6.82 -4.11 -11.27
N ASP A 231 7.08 -2.81 -11.08
CA ASP A 231 6.49 -1.98 -10.01
C ASP A 231 6.68 -2.50 -8.57
N LEU A 232 7.73 -3.28 -8.35
CA LEU A 232 8.15 -3.78 -7.04
C LEU A 232 9.54 -3.23 -6.66
N PRO A 233 9.89 -3.21 -5.36
CA PRO A 233 11.25 -2.92 -4.91
C PRO A 233 12.27 -3.82 -5.62
N SER A 234 13.49 -3.33 -5.85
CA SER A 234 14.54 -4.05 -6.62
C SER A 234 14.90 -5.41 -6.02
N GLN A 235 14.79 -5.56 -4.70
CA GLN A 235 14.98 -6.81 -3.95
C GLN A 235 13.81 -7.80 -4.05
N GLY A 236 12.71 -7.41 -4.71
CA GLY A 236 11.42 -8.09 -4.67
C GLY A 236 10.78 -8.01 -3.28
N ILE A 237 9.75 -8.82 -3.08
CA ILE A 237 9.11 -9.02 -1.78
C ILE A 237 9.09 -10.51 -1.51
N LYS A 238 9.67 -10.95 -0.40
CA LYS A 238 9.67 -12.35 0.01
C LYS A 238 9.18 -12.48 1.44
N GLY A 239 8.60 -13.62 1.77
CA GLY A 239 8.04 -13.82 3.08
C GLY A 239 7.78 -15.28 3.39
N GLU A 240 7.60 -15.51 4.68
CA GLU A 240 7.23 -16.79 5.25
C GLU A 240 6.10 -16.60 6.26
N GLY A 241 5.38 -17.66 6.58
CA GLY A 241 4.38 -17.61 7.62
C GLY A 241 3.57 -18.87 7.83
N GLN A 242 2.51 -18.70 8.61
CA GLN A 242 1.53 -19.72 8.94
C GLN A 242 0.17 -19.05 9.13
N LEU A 243 -0.90 -19.79 8.89
CA LEU A 243 -2.28 -19.33 9.11
C LEU A 243 -3.22 -20.53 9.22
N GLN A 244 -4.35 -20.32 9.89
CA GLN A 244 -5.47 -21.25 9.87
C GLN A 244 -6.59 -20.66 9.03
N ALA A 245 -7.19 -21.49 8.17
CA ALA A 245 -8.35 -21.14 7.38
C ALA A 245 -9.51 -22.06 7.75
N GLN A 246 -10.73 -21.51 7.84
CA GLN A 246 -11.94 -22.26 8.11
C GLN A 246 -13.08 -21.77 7.22
N TRP A 247 -13.68 -22.70 6.47
CA TRP A 247 -14.90 -22.49 5.72
C TRP A 247 -16.10 -23.02 6.50
N LEU A 248 -17.13 -22.18 6.63
CA LEU A 248 -18.42 -22.53 7.21
C LEU A 248 -19.51 -22.30 6.15
N GLU A 249 -20.01 -23.40 5.58
CA GLU A 249 -20.94 -23.38 4.45
C GLU A 249 -22.28 -22.72 4.80
N GLU A 250 -22.81 -23.02 5.98
CA GLU A 250 -24.10 -22.47 6.47
C GLU A 250 -24.11 -20.94 6.52
N LYS A 251 -22.94 -20.34 6.78
CA LYS A 251 -22.76 -18.89 6.86
C LYS A 251 -22.14 -18.29 5.60
N LYS A 252 -21.76 -19.12 4.63
CA LYS A 252 -20.92 -18.76 3.48
C LYS A 252 -19.70 -17.95 3.91
N GLN A 253 -19.06 -18.40 4.99
CA GLN A 253 -18.06 -17.63 5.70
C GLN A 253 -16.70 -18.30 5.61
N LEU A 254 -15.68 -17.53 5.20
CA LEU A 254 -14.28 -17.92 5.26
C LEU A 254 -13.59 -17.10 6.35
N ALA A 255 -13.06 -17.78 7.36
CA ALA A 255 -12.31 -17.18 8.45
C ALA A 255 -10.83 -17.57 8.36
N PHE A 256 -9.96 -16.62 8.66
CA PHE A 256 -8.53 -16.77 8.79
C PHE A 256 -8.12 -16.37 10.21
N SER A 257 -7.51 -17.29 10.94
CA SER A 257 -7.05 -17.08 12.30
C SER A 257 -5.57 -17.44 12.42
N GLN A 258 -4.95 -17.00 13.52
CA GLN A 258 -3.52 -17.24 13.77
C GLN A 258 -2.64 -16.86 12.56
N ILE A 259 -3.01 -15.79 11.86
CA ILE A 259 -2.21 -15.28 10.76
C ILE A 259 -0.90 -14.81 11.37
N HIS A 260 0.21 -15.34 10.88
CA HIS A 260 1.56 -14.89 11.21
C HIS A 260 2.36 -14.90 9.92
N LEU A 261 2.57 -13.73 9.33
CA LEU A 261 3.23 -13.56 8.04
C LEU A 261 4.39 -12.58 8.16
N THR A 262 5.41 -12.78 7.32
CA THR A 262 6.50 -11.84 7.12
C THR A 262 6.51 -11.38 5.67
N ALA A 263 7.03 -10.18 5.44
CA ALA A 263 7.26 -9.62 4.12
C ALA A 263 8.50 -8.73 4.19
N ASN A 264 9.62 -9.20 3.65
CA ASN A 264 10.94 -8.58 3.84
C ASN A 264 11.25 -8.36 5.32
N ASP A 265 11.35 -7.10 5.76
CA ASP A 265 11.56 -6.68 7.15
C ASP A 265 10.27 -6.21 7.84
N SER A 266 9.11 -6.59 7.30
CA SER A 266 7.80 -6.38 7.90
C SER A 266 7.23 -7.67 8.47
N SER A 267 6.46 -7.56 9.55
CA SER A 267 5.77 -8.67 10.18
C SER A 267 4.31 -8.32 10.42
N LEU A 268 3.44 -9.31 10.23
CA LEU A 268 2.01 -9.21 10.36
C LEU A 268 1.49 -10.38 11.20
N ALA A 269 0.60 -10.08 12.13
CA ALA A 269 -0.16 -11.08 12.86
C ALA A 269 -1.64 -10.67 12.98
N GLY A 270 -2.55 -11.63 13.09
CA GLY A 270 -3.96 -11.31 13.39
C GLY A 270 -4.95 -12.30 12.80
N GLN A 271 -6.09 -11.76 12.40
CA GLN A 271 -7.23 -12.52 11.88
C GLN A 271 -8.00 -11.71 10.83
N ALA A 272 -8.65 -12.43 9.94
CA ALA A 272 -9.54 -11.86 8.94
C ALA A 272 -10.72 -12.79 8.71
N GLN A 273 -11.86 -12.24 8.30
CA GLN A 273 -13.04 -13.00 7.97
C GLN A 273 -13.74 -12.33 6.79
N VAL A 274 -14.28 -13.15 5.89
CA VAL A 274 -15.15 -12.69 4.81
C VAL A 274 -16.44 -13.51 4.79
N SER A 275 -17.57 -12.82 4.67
CA SER A 275 -18.88 -13.42 4.40
C SER A 275 -19.20 -13.25 2.92
N LEU A 276 -19.32 -14.35 2.20
CA LEU A 276 -19.56 -14.42 0.74
C LEU A 276 -21.06 -14.49 0.44
N LEU A 277 -21.79 -13.44 0.83
CA LEU A 277 -23.18 -13.22 0.42
C LEU A 277 -23.20 -12.50 -0.96
N ASP A 278 -24.36 -11.98 -1.40
CA ASP A 278 -24.49 -11.20 -2.65
C ASP A 278 -23.41 -10.12 -2.84
N LYS A 279 -22.97 -9.51 -1.74
CA LYS A 279 -21.77 -8.68 -1.70
C LYS A 279 -20.89 -9.10 -0.53
N PRO A 280 -19.57 -9.25 -0.73
CA PRO A 280 -18.66 -9.67 0.32
C PRO A 280 -18.53 -8.63 1.43
N GLY A 281 -18.61 -9.10 2.68
CA GLY A 281 -18.38 -8.31 3.88
C GLY A 281 -17.13 -8.78 4.62
N TRP A 282 -16.18 -7.88 4.87
CA TRP A 282 -14.89 -8.18 5.48
C TRP A 282 -14.80 -7.69 6.92
N LEU A 283 -14.24 -8.51 7.81
CA LEU A 283 -13.80 -8.11 9.14
C LEU A 283 -12.30 -8.41 9.25
N VAL A 284 -11.49 -7.39 9.50
CA VAL A 284 -10.03 -7.50 9.49
C VAL A 284 -9.45 -6.89 10.76
N ASP A 285 -8.69 -7.68 11.51
CA ASP A 285 -7.97 -7.22 12.70
C ASP A 285 -6.51 -7.68 12.62
N LEU A 286 -5.62 -6.73 12.35
CA LEU A 286 -4.23 -6.98 12.03
C LEU A 286 -3.30 -6.14 12.90
N LYS A 287 -2.25 -6.78 13.41
CA LYS A 287 -1.16 -6.17 14.16
C LYS A 287 0.16 -6.37 13.42
N PHE A 288 0.94 -5.31 13.31
CA PHE A 288 2.28 -5.32 12.74
C PHE A 288 3.30 -5.02 13.85
N GLY A 289 4.35 -5.84 13.96
CA GLY A 289 5.49 -5.46 14.79
C GLY A 289 6.26 -4.33 14.11
N GLN A 290 6.61 -4.53 12.85
CA GLN A 290 7.11 -3.49 11.96
C GLN A 290 6.40 -3.58 10.61
N LEU A 291 5.99 -2.45 10.07
CA LEU A 291 5.49 -2.31 8.70
C LEU A 291 6.37 -1.34 7.94
N ASN A 292 7.29 -1.87 7.12
CA ASN A 292 8.19 -1.07 6.32
C ASN A 292 7.65 -0.89 4.89
N LEU A 293 6.91 0.20 4.68
CA LEU A 293 6.35 0.53 3.37
C LEU A 293 7.43 0.92 2.35
N ASP A 294 8.61 1.39 2.79
CA ASP A 294 9.73 1.70 1.89
C ASP A 294 10.28 0.44 1.20
N ASN A 295 10.13 -0.73 1.83
CA ASN A 295 10.56 -2.04 1.31
C ASN A 295 9.42 -2.87 0.72
N LEU A 296 8.19 -2.37 0.72
CA LEU A 296 7.01 -3.08 0.21
C LEU A 296 6.34 -2.34 -0.97
N ILE A 297 6.51 -1.03 -1.08
CA ILE A 297 5.86 -0.20 -2.09
C ILE A 297 6.92 0.63 -2.81
N VAL A 298 6.87 0.63 -4.15
CA VAL A 298 7.71 1.53 -4.95
C VAL A 298 7.16 2.95 -4.83
N GLN A 299 7.95 3.84 -4.25
CA GLN A 299 7.63 5.27 -4.21
C GLN A 299 7.99 5.89 -5.56
N ARG A 300 6.99 6.11 -6.41
CA ARG A 300 7.14 6.93 -7.62
C ARG A 300 7.12 8.40 -7.22
N ASP A 301 8.24 8.93 -6.78
CA ASP A 301 8.43 10.38 -6.74
C ASP A 301 8.73 10.86 -8.17
N ALA A 302 7.68 11.09 -8.96
CA ALA A 302 7.79 11.79 -10.23
C ALA A 302 8.09 13.27 -9.97
N VAL A 303 9.33 13.57 -9.57
CA VAL A 303 9.93 14.86 -9.90
C VAL A 303 10.71 14.60 -11.17
N ALA A 304 10.06 14.85 -12.31
CA ALA A 304 10.79 14.97 -13.56
C ALA A 304 11.86 16.04 -13.33
N ALA A 305 13.13 15.61 -13.29
CA ALA A 305 14.26 16.51 -13.45
C ALA A 305 14.19 17.06 -14.88
N THR A 306 13.35 18.06 -15.11
CA THR A 306 13.53 19.01 -16.21
C THR A 306 14.71 19.89 -15.83
N ASN A 307 15.92 19.37 -16.04
CA ASN A 307 17.10 20.06 -16.54
C ASN A 307 18.25 19.05 -16.58
N GLY A 308 18.79 18.87 -17.78
CA GLY A 308 19.71 17.79 -18.10
C GLY A 308 21.03 17.89 -17.35
N GLU A 309 21.46 16.76 -16.82
CA GLU A 309 22.79 16.22 -16.99
C GLU A 309 22.69 14.70 -16.86
N VAL A 310 23.01 14.00 -17.95
CA VAL A 310 23.03 12.54 -18.00
C VAL A 310 24.27 12.08 -17.24
N GLN A 311 24.13 11.82 -15.93
CA GLN A 311 25.09 10.98 -15.22
C GLN A 311 24.74 9.51 -15.47
N GLN A 312 25.48 8.90 -16.39
CA GLN A 312 25.61 7.46 -16.50
C GLN A 312 26.18 6.91 -15.19
N GLY A 313 25.35 6.20 -14.43
CA GLY A 313 25.76 5.52 -13.21
C GLY A 313 24.61 4.80 -12.52
N GLN A 314 24.33 3.56 -12.96
CA GLN A 314 23.60 2.52 -12.22
C GLN A 314 22.28 2.93 -11.54
N ASN A 315 21.28 3.37 -12.30
CA ASN A 315 19.89 3.16 -11.89
C ASN A 315 19.38 1.89 -12.58
N GLN A 316 19.32 0.79 -11.83
CA GLN A 316 18.61 -0.41 -12.23
C GLN A 316 17.19 0.00 -12.61
N SER A 317 16.90 -0.04 -13.90
CA SER A 317 15.58 0.19 -14.45
C SER A 317 14.62 -0.79 -13.79
N THR A 318 13.75 -0.31 -12.90
CA THR A 318 12.54 -1.04 -12.55
C THR A 318 11.74 -1.16 -13.85
N LEU A 319 11.53 -2.38 -14.33
CA LEU A 319 10.72 -2.61 -15.52
C LEU A 319 9.33 -2.03 -15.25
N ALA A 320 8.90 -1.07 -16.05
CA ALA A 320 7.55 -0.55 -15.95
C ALA A 320 6.58 -1.65 -16.41
N ARG A 321 5.46 -1.79 -15.70
CA ARG A 321 4.37 -2.68 -16.16
C ARG A 321 4.00 -2.34 -17.61
N PRO A 322 3.65 -3.33 -18.44
CA PRO A 322 3.18 -3.03 -19.78
C PRO A 322 1.91 -2.18 -19.69
N VAL A 323 1.83 -1.12 -20.50
CA VAL A 323 0.65 -0.26 -20.55
C VAL A 323 -0.43 -1.03 -21.32
N ILE A 324 -1.39 -1.61 -20.61
CA ILE A 324 -2.57 -2.20 -21.22
C ILE A 324 -3.47 -1.03 -21.64
N ALA A 325 -3.73 -0.89 -22.94
CA ALA A 325 -4.44 0.24 -23.52
C ALA A 325 -5.91 0.39 -23.02
N SER A 326 -6.45 -0.59 -22.30
CA SER A 326 -7.83 -0.59 -21.80
C SER A 326 -8.04 0.12 -20.45
N GLN A 327 -7.00 0.58 -19.76
CA GLN A 327 -7.12 1.22 -18.44
C GLN A 327 -6.89 2.74 -18.44
N VAL A 328 -6.87 3.39 -19.60
CA VAL A 328 -6.63 4.84 -19.71
C VAL A 328 -7.72 5.68 -19.02
N ASP A 329 -8.92 5.10 -18.79
CA ASP A 329 -10.07 5.75 -18.13
C ASP A 329 -10.56 5.00 -16.87
N ALA A 330 -9.68 4.25 -16.18
CA ALA A 330 -10.09 3.56 -14.95
C ALA A 330 -10.49 4.59 -13.87
N VAL A 331 -11.77 4.68 -13.53
CA VAL A 331 -12.26 5.55 -12.46
C VAL A 331 -11.57 5.16 -11.16
N SER A 332 -10.96 6.13 -10.48
CA SER A 332 -10.28 5.91 -9.21
C SER A 332 -11.20 5.20 -8.20
N TYR A 333 -10.65 4.27 -7.44
CA TYR A 333 -11.33 3.57 -6.33
C TYR A 333 -12.54 2.69 -6.69
N GLN A 334 -12.73 2.29 -7.97
CA GLN A 334 -13.82 1.38 -8.37
C GLN A 334 -13.91 0.12 -7.50
N GLY A 335 -12.76 -0.46 -7.11
CA GLY A 335 -12.71 -1.65 -6.26
C GLY A 335 -13.40 -1.51 -4.91
N LEU A 336 -13.51 -0.29 -4.36
CA LEU A 336 -14.17 -0.08 -3.06
C LEU A 336 -15.70 -0.26 -3.13
N LYS A 337 -16.31 -0.17 -4.32
CA LYS A 337 -17.77 -0.33 -4.50
C LYS A 337 -18.25 -1.77 -4.35
N GLY A 338 -17.35 -2.73 -4.52
CA GLY A 338 -17.69 -4.16 -4.58
C GLY A 338 -17.89 -4.84 -3.22
N PHE A 339 -17.52 -4.20 -2.11
CA PHE A 339 -17.51 -4.84 -0.79
C PHE A 339 -17.84 -3.88 0.36
N SER A 340 -18.17 -4.45 1.52
CA SER A 340 -18.12 -3.76 2.81
C SER A 340 -16.96 -4.29 3.65
N ALA A 341 -16.37 -3.45 4.50
CA ALA A 341 -15.28 -3.87 5.38
C ALA A 341 -15.25 -3.08 6.69
N ASP A 342 -14.92 -3.76 7.79
CA ASP A 342 -14.42 -3.16 9.02
C ASP A 342 -12.98 -3.62 9.25
N ILE A 343 -12.05 -2.65 9.30
CA ILE A 343 -10.61 -2.88 9.33
C ILE A 343 -10.03 -2.17 10.55
N THR A 344 -9.41 -2.94 11.43
CA THR A 344 -8.60 -2.45 12.55
C THR A 344 -7.15 -2.84 12.30
N LEU A 345 -6.26 -1.84 12.25
CA LEU A 345 -4.83 -2.05 12.08
C LEU A 345 -4.10 -1.44 13.29
N GLN A 346 -3.11 -2.16 13.80
CA GLN A 346 -2.16 -1.66 14.80
C GLN A 346 -0.74 -1.93 14.34
N ALA A 347 0.18 -1.00 14.50
CA ALA A 347 1.58 -1.23 14.21
C ALA A 347 2.47 -0.61 15.28
N ASP A 348 3.40 -1.39 15.83
CA ASP A 348 4.35 -0.85 16.81
C ASP A 348 5.27 0.19 16.14
N LYS A 349 5.68 -0.11 14.88
CA LYS A 349 6.46 0.81 14.03
C LYS A 349 6.03 0.73 12.56
N VAL A 350 5.87 1.89 11.91
CA VAL A 350 5.69 2.02 10.46
C VAL A 350 6.82 2.87 9.89
N LEU A 351 7.46 2.40 8.83
CA LEU A 351 8.43 3.17 8.04
C LEU A 351 7.80 3.56 6.72
N TRP A 352 7.72 4.85 6.44
CA TRP A 352 7.17 5.38 5.20
C TRP A 352 7.87 6.68 4.80
N ARG A 353 8.36 6.74 3.56
CA ARG A 353 9.18 7.85 3.03
C ARG A 353 10.38 8.15 3.94
N LYS A 354 11.00 7.12 4.50
CA LYS A 354 12.09 7.19 5.50
C LYS A 354 11.69 7.86 6.83
N MET A 355 10.42 8.20 7.03
CA MET A 355 9.89 8.63 8.32
C MET A 355 9.49 7.41 9.15
N ALA A 356 9.80 7.47 10.45
CA ALA A 356 9.39 6.46 11.41
C ALA A 356 8.18 6.94 12.19
N PHE A 357 7.11 6.14 12.15
CA PHE A 357 5.93 6.32 12.96
C PHE A 357 5.85 5.20 13.99
N GLU A 358 5.51 5.53 15.23
CA GLU A 358 5.41 4.57 16.33
C GLU A 358 3.98 4.54 16.88
N ASN A 359 3.58 3.38 17.40
CA ASN A 359 2.26 3.15 17.98
C ASN A 359 1.13 3.60 17.03
N VAL A 360 1.22 3.15 15.78
CA VAL A 360 0.25 3.50 14.75
C VAL A 360 -1.03 2.70 14.96
N SER A 361 -2.17 3.36 14.92
CA SER A 361 -3.47 2.70 14.94
C SER A 361 -4.38 3.26 13.85
N ALA A 362 -5.11 2.37 13.19
CA ALA A 362 -6.07 2.73 12.18
C ALA A 362 -7.39 1.96 12.38
N LYS A 363 -8.51 2.66 12.22
CA LYS A 363 -9.85 2.08 12.16
C LYS A 363 -10.54 2.62 10.92
N ILE A 364 -10.80 1.73 9.99
CA ILE A 364 -11.32 2.05 8.66
C ILE A 364 -12.57 1.20 8.44
N ASN A 365 -13.64 1.84 8.01
CA ASN A 365 -14.84 1.18 7.53
C ASN A 365 -15.02 1.51 6.04
N ASN A 366 -15.42 0.55 5.23
CA ASN A 366 -15.91 0.77 3.88
C ASN A 366 -17.33 0.24 3.76
N GLN A 367 -18.24 1.04 3.21
CA GLN A 367 -19.58 0.63 2.82
C GLN A 367 -19.78 0.91 1.34
N PHE A 368 -19.37 -0.04 0.50
CA PHE A 368 -19.61 -0.02 -0.95
C PHE A 368 -19.19 1.30 -1.62
N GLY A 369 -17.99 1.76 -1.30
CA GLY A 369 -17.39 2.97 -1.87
C GLY A 369 -17.51 4.21 -0.97
N LEU A 370 -18.21 4.14 0.15
CA LEU A 370 -18.10 5.12 1.22
C LEU A 370 -17.11 4.62 2.27
N MET A 371 -15.87 5.10 2.20
CA MET A 371 -14.82 4.76 3.15
C MET A 371 -14.73 5.83 4.24
N ASN A 372 -14.77 5.41 5.50
CA ASN A 372 -14.60 6.24 6.68
C ASN A 372 -13.35 5.81 7.45
N ILE A 373 -12.41 6.72 7.64
CA ILE A 373 -11.19 6.54 8.43
C ILE A 373 -11.45 7.23 9.78
N ALA A 374 -12.05 6.49 10.71
CA ALA A 374 -12.42 7.01 12.02
C ALA A 374 -11.19 7.29 12.90
N GLN A 375 -10.13 6.52 12.70
CA GLN A 375 -8.86 6.66 13.41
C GLN A 375 -7.73 6.36 12.41
N LEU A 376 -6.73 7.24 12.36
CA LEU A 376 -5.45 7.01 11.74
C LEU A 376 -4.45 7.89 12.48
N GLU A 377 -3.76 7.33 13.46
CA GLU A 377 -2.90 8.10 14.36
C GLU A 377 -1.63 7.36 14.70
N GLY A 378 -0.60 8.11 15.11
CA GLY A 378 0.69 7.58 15.54
C GLY A 378 1.60 8.70 16.06
N LYS A 379 2.84 8.34 16.40
CA LYS A 379 3.87 9.29 16.82
C LYS A 379 5.01 9.36 15.83
N SER A 380 5.54 10.54 15.53
CA SER A 380 6.71 10.71 14.66
C SER A 380 7.63 11.76 15.24
N ASN A 381 8.91 11.41 15.45
CA ASN A 381 9.95 12.29 16.02
C ASN A 381 9.52 12.98 17.33
N GLY A 382 8.81 12.27 18.21
CA GLY A 382 8.30 12.80 19.49
C GLY A 382 6.99 13.59 19.40
N GLY A 383 6.52 13.94 18.19
CA GLY A 383 5.22 14.56 17.95
C GLY A 383 4.10 13.53 17.73
N ARG A 384 2.84 14.00 17.77
CA ARG A 384 1.64 13.18 17.47
C ARG A 384 1.10 13.55 16.09
N VAL A 385 0.67 12.53 15.34
CA VAL A 385 0.04 12.64 14.03
C VAL A 385 -1.33 11.99 14.10
N SER A 386 -2.36 12.64 13.58
CA SER A 386 -3.70 12.09 13.42
C SER A 386 -4.30 12.59 12.10
N LEU A 387 -4.85 11.68 11.29
CA LEU A 387 -5.32 11.93 9.93
C LEU A 387 -6.70 11.26 9.68
N PRO A 388 -7.73 11.54 10.50
CA PRO A 388 -9.07 11.02 10.24
C PRO A 388 -9.66 11.66 8.97
N GLY A 389 -10.58 10.95 8.32
CA GLY A 389 -11.17 11.43 7.07
C GLY A 389 -12.19 10.48 6.46
N THR A 390 -12.70 10.88 5.30
CA THR A 390 -13.66 10.10 4.51
C THR A 390 -13.28 10.14 3.03
N LEU A 391 -13.67 9.10 2.30
CA LEU A 391 -13.61 9.04 0.85
C LEU A 391 -14.97 8.56 0.35
N ASP A 392 -15.67 9.40 -0.41
CA ASP A 392 -16.87 9.02 -1.14
C ASP A 392 -16.51 8.75 -2.59
N ALA A 393 -16.34 7.46 -2.92
CA ALA A 393 -16.07 6.99 -4.26
C ALA A 393 -17.33 6.52 -5.00
N ARG A 394 -18.54 6.72 -4.45
CA ARG A 394 -19.78 6.17 -5.05
C ARG A 394 -20.11 6.81 -6.40
N LYS A 395 -19.72 8.06 -6.61
CA LYS A 395 -19.86 8.82 -7.87
C LYS A 395 -18.61 8.67 -8.75
N ASP A 396 -18.69 9.11 -10.01
CA ASP A 396 -17.55 9.06 -10.94
C ASP A 396 -16.43 10.04 -10.57
N ALA A 397 -16.79 11.15 -9.93
CA ALA A 397 -15.83 12.08 -9.31
C ALA A 397 -15.73 11.76 -7.81
N PRO A 398 -14.71 11.03 -7.35
CA PRO A 398 -14.52 10.74 -5.94
C PRO A 398 -14.21 12.02 -5.18
N ARG A 399 -14.60 12.04 -3.89
CA ARG A 399 -14.25 13.15 -2.98
C ARG A 399 -13.68 12.60 -1.69
N ALA A 400 -12.42 12.94 -1.43
CA ALA A 400 -11.74 12.73 -0.17
C ALA A 400 -11.83 13.99 0.70
N VAL A 401 -12.02 13.82 2.00
CA VAL A 401 -11.97 14.89 3.00
C VAL A 401 -11.17 14.39 4.21
N PHE A 402 -10.18 15.15 4.65
CA PHE A 402 -9.34 14.82 5.79
C PHE A 402 -9.25 15.98 6.77
N HIS A 403 -9.10 15.63 8.05
CA HIS A 403 -9.03 16.57 9.16
C HIS A 403 -7.70 16.40 9.92
N PRO A 404 -6.55 16.70 9.29
CA PRO A 404 -5.25 16.45 9.88
C PRO A 404 -5.07 17.22 11.19
N ARG A 405 -4.49 16.53 12.17
CA ARG A 405 -4.02 17.11 13.43
C ARG A 405 -2.60 16.66 13.69
N LEU A 406 -1.68 17.60 13.65
CA LEU A 406 -0.27 17.41 13.98
C LEU A 406 0.01 18.17 15.28
N GLU A 407 0.79 17.56 16.17
CA GLU A 407 1.22 18.19 17.42
C GLU A 407 2.73 17.98 17.60
N GLY A 408 3.51 19.05 17.44
CA GLY A 408 4.95 19.05 17.67
C GLY A 408 5.75 18.11 16.76
N VAL A 409 5.32 17.91 15.51
CA VAL A 409 6.00 17.05 14.52
C VAL A 409 7.16 17.81 13.89
N GLU A 410 8.33 17.20 13.72
CA GLU A 410 9.49 17.87 13.09
C GLU A 410 9.22 18.18 11.60
N ILE A 411 9.07 19.47 11.24
CA ILE A 411 8.76 19.89 9.86
C ILE A 411 9.87 19.50 8.88
N GLY A 412 11.12 19.50 9.31
CA GLY A 412 12.26 19.14 8.45
C GLY A 412 12.16 17.69 7.95
N ALA A 413 11.57 16.79 8.75
CA ALA A 413 11.33 15.41 8.33
C ALA A 413 10.28 15.32 7.21
N ILE A 414 9.22 16.12 7.30
CA ILE A 414 8.16 16.19 6.27
C ILE A 414 8.73 16.78 4.98
N LEU A 415 9.42 17.92 5.06
CA LEU A 415 10.03 18.57 3.89
C LEU A 415 10.99 17.62 3.15
N LYS A 416 11.81 16.87 3.91
CA LYS A 416 12.71 15.86 3.35
C LYS A 416 11.96 14.67 2.74
N ALA A 417 10.91 14.17 3.39
CA ALA A 417 10.11 13.03 2.92
C ALA A 417 9.36 13.31 1.60
N PHE A 418 9.06 14.57 1.32
CA PHE A 418 8.39 15.03 0.10
C PHE A 418 9.30 15.77 -0.88
N ASN A 419 10.62 15.73 -0.66
CA ASN A 419 11.66 16.31 -1.51
C ASN A 419 11.52 17.83 -1.75
N TYR A 420 11.15 18.58 -0.71
CA TYR A 420 11.12 20.04 -0.78
C TYR A 420 12.45 20.65 -0.30
N PRO A 421 13.13 21.48 -1.12
CA PRO A 421 14.45 22.05 -0.83
C PRO A 421 14.38 23.26 0.11
N ILE A 422 13.56 23.17 1.17
CA ILE A 422 13.38 24.23 2.16
C ILE A 422 14.15 23.84 3.42
N ALA A 423 15.17 24.61 3.77
CA ALA A 423 15.98 24.38 4.96
C ALA A 423 15.31 24.97 6.21
N LEU A 424 14.20 24.35 6.64
CA LEU A 424 13.42 24.74 7.81
C LEU A 424 13.30 23.56 8.78
N THR A 425 13.64 23.80 10.04
CA THR A 425 13.43 22.86 11.14
C THR A 425 12.56 23.50 12.23
N GLY A 426 11.89 22.68 13.02
CA GLY A 426 11.03 23.12 14.11
C GLY A 426 9.88 22.16 14.35
N LYS A 427 9.21 22.34 15.49
CA LYS A 427 8.07 21.52 15.89
C LYS A 427 6.78 22.12 15.32
N LEU A 428 6.21 21.45 14.33
CA LEU A 428 4.95 21.79 13.68
C LEU A 428 3.75 21.24 14.44
N SER A 429 2.82 22.11 14.74
CA SER A 429 1.44 21.80 15.10
C SER A 429 0.51 22.34 14.02
N LEU A 430 -0.45 21.54 13.58
CA LEU A 430 -1.37 21.87 12.50
C LEU A 430 -2.73 21.31 12.81
N ALA A 431 -3.78 22.10 12.61
CA ALA A 431 -5.16 21.61 12.60
C ALA A 431 -5.88 22.22 11.40
N GLY A 432 -6.47 21.38 10.55
CA GLY A 432 -7.13 21.87 9.35
C GLY A 432 -8.11 20.90 8.71
N ASP A 433 -8.71 21.36 7.62
CA ASP A 433 -9.68 20.63 6.80
C ASP A 433 -9.21 20.69 5.35
N PHE A 434 -9.00 19.53 4.74
CA PHE A 434 -8.53 19.42 3.36
C PHE A 434 -9.41 18.47 2.56
N SER A 435 -9.59 18.76 1.29
CA SER A 435 -10.36 17.91 0.37
C SER A 435 -9.75 17.87 -1.02
N GLY A 436 -9.97 16.76 -1.72
CA GLY A 436 -9.49 16.53 -3.07
C GLY A 436 -10.13 15.29 -3.69
N SER A 437 -9.71 14.92 -4.91
CA SER A 437 -10.21 13.72 -5.59
C SER A 437 -9.44 12.47 -5.19
N ASP A 438 -8.11 12.53 -5.30
CA ASP A 438 -7.23 11.37 -5.19
C ASP A 438 -6.27 11.48 -3.99
N ILE A 439 -6.07 10.35 -3.30
CA ILE A 439 -5.24 10.22 -2.10
C ILE A 439 -3.82 9.85 -2.53
N ASP A 440 -3.11 10.82 -3.12
CA ASP A 440 -1.71 10.70 -3.46
C ASP A 440 -0.98 12.06 -3.40
N ALA A 441 0.35 12.02 -3.39
CA ALA A 441 1.17 13.22 -3.24
C ALA A 441 1.12 14.17 -4.43
N GLN A 442 0.87 13.67 -5.65
CA GLN A 442 0.73 14.52 -6.84
C GLN A 442 -0.62 15.21 -6.85
N ALA A 443 -1.71 14.48 -6.59
CA ALA A 443 -3.03 15.07 -6.44
C ALA A 443 -3.03 16.13 -5.34
N PHE A 444 -2.44 15.85 -4.17
CA PHE A 444 -2.32 16.84 -3.09
C PHE A 444 -1.65 18.14 -3.53
N ARG A 445 -0.62 18.07 -4.38
CA ARG A 445 0.09 19.24 -4.91
C ARG A 445 -0.67 20.04 -5.96
N HIS A 446 -1.67 19.48 -6.63
CA HIS A 446 -2.28 20.09 -7.82
C HIS A 446 -3.79 20.33 -7.71
N SER A 447 -4.50 19.50 -6.95
CA SER A 447 -5.98 19.49 -6.96
C SER A 447 -6.62 19.59 -5.59
N TRP A 448 -5.83 19.46 -4.51
CA TRP A 448 -6.38 19.57 -3.17
C TRP A 448 -6.56 21.03 -2.77
N GLN A 449 -7.56 21.24 -1.93
CA GLN A 449 -7.94 22.53 -1.38
C GLN A 449 -8.26 22.39 0.10
N GLY A 450 -8.04 23.44 0.88
CA GLY A 450 -8.31 23.39 2.31
C GLY A 450 -7.80 24.60 3.07
N GLN A 451 -7.98 24.54 4.38
CA GLN A 451 -7.50 25.57 5.30
C GLN A 451 -6.98 24.92 6.57
N ALA A 452 -5.97 25.53 7.17
CA ALA A 452 -5.39 25.05 8.42
C ALA A 452 -4.88 26.22 9.25
N HIS A 453 -4.95 26.06 10.57
CA HIS A 453 -4.16 26.86 11.48
C HIS A 453 -2.83 26.15 11.72
N VAL A 454 -1.73 26.90 11.56
CA VAL A 454 -0.37 26.39 11.70
C VAL A 454 0.33 27.13 12.82
N GLU A 455 0.90 26.35 13.73
CA GLU A 455 1.79 26.82 14.77
C GLU A 455 3.10 26.06 14.71
N MET A 456 4.21 26.77 14.86
CA MET A 456 5.53 26.18 14.92
C MET A 456 6.28 26.72 16.13
N SER A 457 7.01 25.86 16.82
CA SER A 457 7.91 26.24 17.91
C SER A 457 9.35 25.81 17.65
N ASP A 458 10.29 26.49 18.29
CA ASP A 458 11.73 26.25 18.17
C ASP A 458 12.20 26.27 16.70
N THR A 459 11.68 27.22 15.92
CA THR A 459 11.93 27.28 14.48
C THR A 459 13.32 27.78 14.16
N ARG A 460 13.92 27.17 13.12
CA ARG A 460 15.19 27.59 12.55
C ARG A 460 15.11 27.50 11.04
N MET A 461 15.23 28.64 10.39
CA MET A 461 15.34 28.76 8.94
C MET A 461 16.79 29.04 8.58
N GLU A 462 17.39 28.19 7.73
CA GLU A 462 18.76 28.39 7.25
C GLU A 462 18.80 29.16 5.92
N GLY A 463 19.91 29.84 5.68
CA GLY A 463 20.16 30.55 4.41
C GLY A 463 19.75 32.02 4.41
N MET A 464 18.88 32.45 5.33
CA MET A 464 18.48 33.84 5.50
C MET A 464 18.49 34.25 6.98
N ASN A 465 19.39 35.15 7.36
CA ASN A 465 19.40 35.77 8.68
C ASN A 465 18.77 37.17 8.63
N PHE A 466 17.48 37.27 8.94
CA PHE A 466 16.73 38.53 8.87
C PHE A 466 17.29 39.60 9.82
N GLN A 467 17.74 39.20 11.02
CA GLN A 467 18.36 40.12 11.97
C GLN A 467 19.61 40.77 11.36
N GLN A 468 20.52 39.94 10.85
CA GLN A 468 21.79 40.40 10.28
C GLN A 468 21.55 41.27 9.04
N MET A 469 20.62 40.89 8.17
CA MET A 469 20.28 41.67 6.97
C MET A 469 19.83 43.09 7.31
N ILE A 470 18.96 43.23 8.32
CA ILE A 470 18.47 44.54 8.78
C ILE A 470 19.59 45.33 9.44
N GLN A 471 20.36 44.71 10.34
CA GLN A 471 21.47 45.37 11.02
C GLN A 471 22.52 45.91 10.03
N GLN A 472 22.91 45.10 9.04
CA GLN A 472 23.86 45.50 8.01
C GLN A 472 23.32 46.61 7.12
N ALA A 473 22.02 46.58 6.78
CA ALA A 473 21.40 47.65 6.01
C ALA A 473 21.43 48.98 6.78
N VAL A 474 21.09 48.96 8.07
CA VAL A 474 21.13 50.16 8.93
C VAL A 474 22.56 50.71 9.07
N GLU A 475 23.54 49.84 9.25
CA GLU A 475 24.96 50.21 9.33
C GLU A 475 25.43 50.88 8.02
N ARG A 476 25.08 50.31 6.86
CA ARG A 476 25.42 50.87 5.54
C ARG A 476 24.77 52.23 5.27
N SER A 477 23.56 52.46 5.79
CA SER A 477 22.84 53.72 5.60
C SER A 477 23.28 54.84 6.56
N GLY A 478 24.38 54.65 7.30
CA GLY A 478 25.03 55.68 8.10
C GLY A 478 24.57 55.78 9.55
N GLY A 479 24.00 54.72 10.12
CA GLY A 479 23.76 54.64 11.56
C GLY A 479 25.06 54.41 12.35
N ASP A 480 25.25 55.10 13.47
CA ASP A 480 26.35 54.89 14.45
C ASP A 480 26.20 53.56 15.22
N VAL A 481 25.84 52.47 14.54
CA VAL A 481 25.52 51.18 15.14
C VAL A 481 26.34 50.11 14.44
N LYS A 482 27.23 49.45 15.17
CA LYS A 482 28.02 48.32 14.67
C LYS A 482 27.24 47.02 14.81
N SER A 483 27.20 46.22 13.76
CA SER A 483 26.65 44.85 13.83
C SER A 483 27.65 43.88 14.48
N GLN A 484 27.15 42.88 15.20
CA GLN A 484 28.01 41.79 15.71
C GLN A 484 28.44 40.88 14.55
N GLN A 485 29.75 40.71 14.36
CA GLN A 485 30.33 40.09 13.15
C GLN A 485 30.24 38.54 13.07
N ASN A 486 29.57 37.86 14.01
CA ASN A 486 29.66 36.39 14.12
C ASN A 486 28.30 35.72 14.41
N LEU A 487 27.28 36.05 13.62
CA LEU A 487 25.97 35.40 13.70
C LEU A 487 25.88 34.28 12.65
N ASP A 488 25.42 33.10 13.07
CA ASP A 488 25.00 32.02 12.16
C ASP A 488 24.06 32.59 11.09
N ASN A 489 24.15 32.15 9.82
CA ASN A 489 23.23 32.59 8.75
C ASN A 489 21.84 31.93 8.86
N VAL A 490 21.16 32.19 9.97
CA VAL A 490 19.86 31.60 10.30
C VAL A 490 18.93 32.62 10.92
N THR A 491 17.64 32.43 10.69
CA THR A 491 16.58 33.10 11.44
C THR A 491 15.99 32.10 12.42
N ARG A 492 15.92 32.49 13.70
CA ARG A 492 15.33 31.68 14.78
C ARG A 492 14.09 32.37 15.33
N LEU A 493 13.00 31.62 15.51
CA LEU A 493 11.81 32.07 16.23
C LEU A 493 11.42 31.03 17.27
N ASP A 494 11.08 31.49 18.47
CA ASP A 494 10.59 30.63 19.55
C ASP A 494 9.17 30.15 19.22
N ARG A 495 8.38 31.02 18.58
CA ARG A 495 7.02 30.74 18.10
C ARG A 495 6.77 31.39 16.75
N PHE A 496 6.06 30.69 15.87
CA PHE A 496 5.52 31.19 14.62
C PHE A 496 4.10 30.67 14.42
N VAL A 497 3.16 31.53 14.05
CA VAL A 497 1.78 31.17 13.76
C VAL A 497 1.32 31.78 12.45
N THR A 498 0.43 31.09 11.73
CA THR A 498 -0.19 31.58 10.50
C THR A 498 -1.47 30.82 10.19
N ASP A 499 -2.40 31.48 9.51
CA ASP A 499 -3.53 30.81 8.87
C ASP A 499 -3.13 30.46 7.44
N MET A 500 -3.20 29.17 7.12
CA MET A 500 -2.83 28.61 5.84
C MET A 500 -4.10 28.29 5.03
N THR A 501 -4.13 28.69 3.77
CA THR A 501 -5.08 28.15 2.79
C THR A 501 -4.31 27.44 1.68
N LEU A 502 -4.86 26.32 1.21
CA LEU A 502 -4.37 25.59 0.04
C LEU A 502 -5.46 25.67 -1.03
N ASP A 503 -5.07 26.07 -2.24
CA ASP A 503 -5.94 26.10 -3.41
C ASP A 503 -5.16 25.60 -4.62
N ASN A 504 -5.40 24.33 -5.01
CA ASN A 504 -4.84 23.73 -6.22
C ASN A 504 -3.31 23.88 -6.38
N GLY A 505 -2.59 23.74 -5.26
CA GLY A 505 -1.12 23.84 -5.22
C GLY A 505 -0.57 25.21 -4.85
N GLU A 506 -1.40 26.25 -4.80
CA GLU A 506 -1.04 27.55 -4.22
C GLU A 506 -1.38 27.56 -2.72
N VAL A 507 -0.36 27.77 -1.89
CA VAL A 507 -0.47 27.92 -0.45
C VAL A 507 -0.41 29.41 -0.12
N THR A 508 -1.47 29.95 0.48
CA THR A 508 -1.44 31.31 1.03
C THR A 508 -1.23 31.24 2.53
N LEU A 509 -0.32 32.08 3.03
CA LEU A 509 -0.04 32.27 4.44
C LEU A 509 -0.49 33.67 4.84
N ASP A 510 -1.56 33.73 5.63
CA ASP A 510 -2.10 34.96 6.18
C ASP A 510 -1.84 35.06 7.68
N ASN A 511 -1.94 36.29 8.19
CA ASN A 511 -1.77 36.61 9.61
C ASN A 511 -0.49 36.02 10.22
N MET A 512 0.60 35.96 9.44
CA MET A 512 1.86 35.44 9.95
C MET A 512 2.29 36.29 11.14
N ALA A 513 2.63 35.64 12.25
CA ALA A 513 3.20 36.28 13.42
C ALA A 513 4.29 35.38 14.00
N GLY A 514 5.48 35.93 14.20
CA GLY A 514 6.62 35.19 14.73
C GLY A 514 7.35 35.99 15.80
N GLU A 515 7.82 35.31 16.83
CA GLU A 515 8.42 35.94 18.01
C GLU A 515 9.64 35.16 18.51
N SER A 516 10.63 35.90 19.00
CA SER A 516 11.77 35.43 19.78
C SER A 516 12.32 36.54 20.65
N ALA A 517 13.30 36.23 21.50
CA ALA A 517 14.06 37.23 22.24
C ALA A 517 14.73 38.30 21.35
N MET A 518 15.06 37.99 20.09
CA MET A 518 15.81 38.88 19.20
C MET A 518 14.95 39.51 18.10
N LEU A 519 13.85 38.88 17.71
CA LEU A 519 13.05 39.23 16.54
C LEU A 519 11.57 39.12 16.83
N ALA A 520 10.79 40.08 16.34
CA ALA A 520 9.35 39.93 16.15
C ALA A 520 9.02 40.22 14.69
N LEU A 521 8.18 39.38 14.06
CA LEU A 521 7.75 39.58 12.68
C LEU A 521 6.23 39.43 12.55
N THR A 522 5.66 40.16 11.62
CA THR A 522 4.33 39.87 11.08
C THR A 522 4.40 39.78 9.56
N GLY A 523 3.43 39.18 8.88
CA GLY A 523 3.48 39.13 7.43
C GLY A 523 2.33 38.41 6.76
N LYS A 524 2.44 38.31 5.44
CA LYS A 524 1.61 37.47 4.59
C LYS A 524 2.38 37.08 3.32
N GLY A 525 1.93 36.05 2.61
CA GLY A 525 2.56 35.65 1.36
C GLY A 525 1.98 34.39 0.75
N THR A 526 2.53 34.00 -0.38
CA THR A 526 2.13 32.79 -1.11
C THR A 526 3.32 31.88 -1.41
N LEU A 527 3.06 30.59 -1.54
CA LEU A 527 4.00 29.56 -1.96
C LEU A 527 3.33 28.66 -3.01
N ASP A 528 4.02 28.37 -4.10
CA ASP A 528 3.54 27.44 -5.13
C ASP A 528 4.23 26.09 -4.97
N LEU A 529 3.48 25.05 -4.60
CA LEU A 529 4.01 23.70 -4.35
C LEU A 529 4.52 23.00 -5.62
N VAL A 530 4.01 23.41 -6.79
CA VAL A 530 4.35 22.83 -8.09
C VAL A 530 5.54 23.56 -8.68
N LYS A 531 5.47 24.90 -8.76
CA LYS A 531 6.55 25.75 -9.28
C LYS A 531 7.69 25.98 -8.30
N GLN A 532 7.56 25.50 -7.06
CA GLN A 532 8.54 25.65 -5.97
C GLN A 532 9.00 27.10 -5.79
N ASN A 533 8.03 28.02 -5.82
CA ASN A 533 8.29 29.44 -5.69
C ASN A 533 7.62 30.00 -4.42
N CYS A 534 8.04 31.21 -4.02
CA CYS A 534 7.32 31.97 -3.01
C CYS A 534 7.35 33.46 -3.31
N ASP A 535 6.40 34.18 -2.71
CA ASP A 535 6.40 35.64 -2.59
C ASP A 535 5.81 36.01 -1.22
N THR A 536 6.66 36.46 -0.32
CA THR A 536 6.30 36.73 1.07
C THR A 536 6.73 38.14 1.45
N LEU A 537 5.90 38.81 2.24
CA LEU A 537 6.18 40.13 2.80
C LEU A 537 6.14 40.04 4.32
N PHE A 538 7.28 40.30 4.94
CA PHE A 538 7.47 40.36 6.38
C PHE A 538 7.65 41.81 6.84
N ASN A 539 7.11 42.12 8.01
CA ASN A 539 7.32 43.34 8.76
C ASN A 539 8.12 42.98 10.01
N ILE A 540 9.42 43.27 10.00
CA ILE A 540 10.37 42.73 10.98
C ILE A 540 10.79 43.81 11.97
N ARG A 541 10.77 43.48 13.26
CA ARG A 541 11.34 44.29 14.35
C ARG A 541 12.48 43.53 14.99
N VAL A 542 13.65 44.16 15.04
CA VAL A 542 14.84 43.60 15.68
C VAL A 542 14.90 44.12 17.11
N LEU A 543 14.56 43.25 18.07
CA LEU A 543 14.42 43.56 19.50
C LEU A 543 15.75 43.53 20.25
N GLY A 544 16.69 42.69 19.79
CA GLY A 544 17.98 42.44 20.44
C GLY A 544 19.16 42.43 19.45
N GLY A 545 20.37 42.19 19.98
CA GLY A 545 21.59 42.09 19.17
C GLY A 545 22.17 43.41 18.65
N TRP A 546 21.70 44.55 19.16
CA TRP A 546 22.25 45.88 18.86
C TRP A 546 23.40 46.24 19.80
N ASP A 547 24.44 46.91 19.30
CA ASP A 547 25.54 47.45 20.12
C ASP A 547 25.21 48.87 20.62
N GLY A 548 25.15 49.05 21.95
CA GLY A 548 24.84 50.32 22.62
C GLY A 548 23.34 50.64 22.85
N GLU A 549 23.07 51.78 23.48
CA GLU A 549 21.71 52.30 23.72
C GLU A 549 21.53 53.69 23.09
N SER A 550 21.04 53.75 21.85
CA SER A 550 20.79 55.02 21.15
C SER A 550 19.29 55.25 20.90
N LYS A 551 18.90 56.51 20.65
CA LYS A 551 17.53 56.84 20.22
C LYS A 551 17.15 56.13 18.92
N LEU A 552 18.12 55.93 18.03
CA LEU A 552 17.95 55.19 16.78
C LEU A 552 17.63 53.70 17.06
N ILE A 553 18.34 53.07 18.00
CA ILE A 553 18.05 51.69 18.41
C ILE A 553 16.64 51.58 19.00
N LYS A 554 16.23 52.53 19.85
CA LYS A 554 14.85 52.56 20.39
C LYS A 554 13.80 52.70 19.28
N PHE A 555 14.09 53.51 18.25
CA PHE A 555 13.22 53.63 17.07
C PHE A 555 13.16 52.31 16.28
N LEU A 556 14.30 51.69 15.97
CA LEU A 556 14.38 50.43 15.21
C LEU A 556 13.74 49.24 15.92
N LYS A 557 13.77 49.21 17.26
CA LYS A 557 13.03 48.21 18.06
C LYS A 557 11.51 48.37 17.96
N ALA A 558 11.02 49.59 17.74
CA ALA A 558 9.59 49.89 17.69
C ALA A 558 9.03 49.93 16.25
N THR A 559 9.87 50.21 15.25
CA THR A 559 9.44 50.39 13.86
C THR A 559 9.64 49.11 13.05
N PRO A 560 8.58 48.55 12.45
CA PRO A 560 8.71 47.40 11.57
C PRO A 560 9.42 47.78 10.26
N VAL A 561 10.33 46.90 9.83
CA VAL A 561 11.07 47.00 8.58
C VAL A 561 10.46 46.02 7.57
N PRO A 562 9.90 46.50 6.44
CA PRO A 562 9.39 45.63 5.38
C PRO A 562 10.53 44.88 4.67
N LEU A 563 10.42 43.55 4.65
CA LEU A 563 11.28 42.62 3.94
C LEU A 563 10.41 41.75 3.02
N ARG A 564 10.61 41.87 1.71
CA ARG A 564 10.00 40.95 0.73
C ARG A 564 10.99 39.84 0.39
N VAL A 565 10.58 38.58 0.48
CA VAL A 565 11.36 37.40 0.06
C VAL A 565 10.60 36.70 -1.05
N TYR A 566 11.23 36.52 -2.21
CA TYR A 566 10.56 36.02 -3.41
C TYR A 566 11.47 35.21 -4.35
N GLY A 567 10.89 34.37 -5.18
CA GLY A 567 11.60 33.58 -6.20
C GLY A 567 11.50 32.07 -5.96
N GLN A 568 12.42 31.32 -6.56
CA GLN A 568 12.51 29.86 -6.43
C GLN A 568 13.08 29.48 -5.05
N TRP A 569 12.56 28.43 -4.40
CA TRP A 569 12.99 28.05 -3.05
C TRP A 569 14.49 27.76 -2.91
N GLN A 570 15.15 27.30 -3.98
CA GLN A 570 16.59 27.05 -4.00
C GLN A 570 17.44 28.33 -4.18
N ALA A 571 16.83 29.41 -4.69
CA ALA A 571 17.50 30.65 -5.08
C ALA A 571 16.61 31.85 -4.75
N LEU A 572 16.34 32.05 -3.46
CA LEU A 572 15.50 33.12 -2.97
C LEU A 572 16.17 34.48 -3.13
N ASN A 573 15.41 35.45 -3.59
CA ASN A 573 15.79 36.86 -3.65
C ASN A 573 15.09 37.62 -2.52
N TYR A 574 15.65 38.76 -2.14
CA TYR A 574 15.06 39.63 -1.14
C TYR A 574 15.12 41.10 -1.53
N ASN A 575 14.17 41.86 -1.01
CA ASN A 575 14.14 43.32 -1.10
C ASN A 575 13.83 43.91 0.28
N LEU A 576 14.69 44.82 0.75
CA LEU A 576 14.65 45.37 2.09
C LEU A 576 14.55 46.91 2.02
N GLN A 577 13.51 47.48 2.64
CA GLN A 577 13.20 48.92 2.53
C GLN A 577 13.70 49.76 3.72
N VAL A 578 14.95 49.58 4.12
CA VAL A 578 15.53 50.30 5.28
C VAL A 578 15.79 51.78 4.99
N ASP A 579 16.27 52.11 3.78
CA ASP A 579 16.67 53.48 3.44
C ASP A 579 15.52 54.49 3.51
N GLN A 580 14.32 54.10 3.08
CA GLN A 580 13.14 54.95 3.16
C GLN A 580 12.74 55.23 4.60
N LEU A 581 12.81 54.22 5.48
CA LEU A 581 12.50 54.37 6.90
C LEU A 581 13.50 55.27 7.62
N LEU A 582 14.80 55.06 7.38
CA LEU A 582 15.86 55.88 7.99
C LEU A 582 15.84 57.31 7.48
N ARG A 583 15.62 57.53 6.17
CA ARG A 583 15.49 58.88 5.60
C ARG A 583 14.35 59.65 6.26
N LYS A 584 13.19 59.00 6.44
CA LYS A 584 12.04 59.61 7.12
C LYS A 584 12.37 59.94 8.58
N HIS A 585 13.00 59.03 9.30
CA HIS A 585 13.43 59.27 10.68
C HIS A 585 14.43 60.43 10.80
N LEU A 586 15.44 60.50 9.92
CA LEU A 586 16.41 61.60 9.89
C LEU A 586 15.75 62.93 9.56
N GLN A 587 14.80 62.96 8.63
CA GLN A 587 14.00 64.16 8.32
C GLN A 587 13.19 64.61 9.53
N ASP A 588 12.53 63.69 10.24
CA ASP A 588 11.73 63.98 11.42
C ASP A 588 12.61 64.47 12.60
N GLU A 589 13.76 63.85 12.83
CA GLU A 589 14.73 64.27 13.87
C GLU A 589 15.36 65.62 13.50
N ALA A 590 15.68 65.87 12.23
CA ALA A 590 16.17 67.17 11.76
C ALA A 590 15.10 68.27 11.95
N LYS A 591 13.85 68.01 11.54
CA LYS A 591 12.71 68.92 11.80
C LYS A 591 12.55 69.19 13.30
N ARG A 592 12.65 68.16 14.14
CA ARG A 592 12.54 68.28 15.61
C ARG A 592 13.66 69.13 16.19
N ARG A 593 14.93 68.87 15.84
CA ARG A 593 16.07 69.64 16.34
C ARG A 593 16.06 71.09 15.84
N LEU A 594 15.65 71.31 14.59
CA LEU A 594 15.46 72.65 14.05
C LEU A 594 14.34 73.41 14.76
N ASN A 595 13.22 72.74 15.09
CA ASN A 595 12.15 73.30 15.91
C ASN A 595 12.62 73.60 17.34
N ASP A 596 13.30 72.67 18.00
CA ASP A 596 13.85 72.88 19.35
C ASP A 596 14.86 74.03 19.38
N TRP A 597 15.70 74.16 18.34
CA TRP A 597 16.64 75.27 18.19
C TRP A 597 15.92 76.60 17.94
N ALA A 598 14.94 76.62 17.04
CA ALA A 598 14.12 77.80 16.77
C ALA A 598 13.37 78.25 18.03
N ASP A 599 12.90 77.29 18.84
CA ASP A 599 12.21 77.56 20.08
C ASP A 599 13.12 78.07 21.21
N ARG A 600 14.39 77.67 21.23
CA ARG A 600 15.41 78.23 22.14
C ARG A 600 15.91 79.61 21.70
N ASN A 601 15.81 79.93 20.41
CA ASN A 601 16.30 81.19 19.82
C ASN A 601 15.17 82.11 19.32
N LYS A 602 13.99 82.06 19.98
CA LYS A 602 12.76 82.80 19.61
C LYS A 602 12.95 84.32 19.47
N ASP A 603 13.90 84.89 20.20
CA ASP A 603 14.17 86.33 20.21
C ASP A 603 15.15 86.78 19.12
N SER A 604 15.82 85.85 18.43
CA SER A 604 16.73 86.15 17.33
C SER A 604 16.00 86.20 15.98
N ARG A 605 16.45 87.06 15.07
CA ARG A 605 15.90 87.17 13.70
C ARG A 605 15.98 85.84 12.94
N ASN A 606 17.10 85.12 13.11
CA ASN A 606 17.36 83.82 12.49
C ASN A 606 16.41 82.72 13.01
N GLY A 607 16.03 82.75 14.29
CA GLY A 607 15.06 81.81 14.86
C GLY A 607 13.65 81.96 14.26
N LYS A 608 13.23 83.19 13.97
CA LYS A 608 11.92 83.48 13.33
C LYS A 608 11.87 83.03 11.86
N ASP A 609 12.97 83.16 11.14
CA ASP A 609 13.06 82.74 9.73
C ASP A 609 13.09 81.22 9.56
N VAL A 610 13.81 80.51 10.44
CA VAL A 610 13.82 79.03 10.47
C VAL A 610 12.44 78.47 10.78
N LYS A 611 11.70 79.07 11.73
CA LYS A 611 10.34 78.65 12.06
C LYS A 611 9.36 78.82 10.90
N LYS A 612 9.44 79.95 10.18
CA LYS A 612 8.66 80.18 8.95
C LYS A 612 8.98 79.20 7.81
N LEU A 613 10.22 78.71 7.71
CA LEU A 613 10.62 77.71 6.73
C LEU A 613 10.13 76.31 7.10
N LEU A 614 10.15 75.96 8.39
CA LEU A 614 9.63 74.69 8.89
C LEU A 614 8.10 74.58 8.71
N ASP A 615 7.36 75.68 8.87
CA ASP A 615 5.89 75.70 8.64
C ASP A 615 5.51 75.47 7.16
N LYS A 616 6.46 75.53 6.22
CA LYS A 616 6.25 75.29 4.78
C LYS A 616 6.71 73.89 4.30
N LEU A 617 7.35 73.09 5.16
CA LEU A 617 7.99 71.79 4.86
C LEU A 617 7.27 70.64 5.55
#